data_AF-S5LTN5-F1
#
_entry.id   AF-S5LTN5-F1
#
_cell.length_a   1.000
_cell.length_b   1.000
_cell.length_c   1.000
_cell.angle_alpha   90.00
_cell.angle_beta   90.00
_cell.angle_gamma   90.00
#
_symmetry.space_group_name_H-M   'P 1'
#
loop_
_entity.id
_entity.type
_entity.pdbx_description
1 polymer ?
#
loop_
_entity_poly.entity_id
_entity_poly.type
_entity_poly.pdbx_seq_one_letter_code
_entity_poly.pdbx_strand_id
1 'polypeptide(L)'
;MSSRVKSLTKFTIIFMSFVTIFGFRNIVNNQNQFGLLACILFLIGGAIYALPMVFISSELGSVKKLKDQEAGLGSFCVFTLGQKNGFIAAWASYFGNLFFFATLAPFTVIALSFFFYGANGFDKMAEIFSEQGLSENNATRASACILSLCAILIFWGASFVSKKGPKWIGKLTTIGGAASLILGLGFIVIALVFTLPVLGVQSDFNSQQLDPLNDPSMFDGDWWSFISAVPWLIFAYVGIETMCVFIKDTKGGAKTFKVATFIGMIIVIALMVLGSLLLSLTISQNAINKWGISNAYYLVFPKLMGLEIDSTAGKVIIHIVGLVTAFNGLGSLFFWIAGPSKVFFSEIPPKAMGKWIAKTDNNGMPVNALFIQAVIVSIILMIVGATTTGTLGQGSSVFLEKIMQATTSTAIIQMLYLFVGYIKMRIKDNDVERDYIWLKNHRNIVIAISSVTVILLGVAFIFGTIPSPEKWKTDWLNALIDFLFIFGGFIFFMAFGYIIWWINIERPLKKINKSENLEVKTKKVVKENE
;
A
#
# COMPACT_ATOMS: atom_id res chain seq x y z
N MET A 1 -28.30 -22.31 -9.11
CA MET A 1 -26.94 -21.72 -9.05
C MET A 1 -26.15 -22.45 -7.97
N SER A 2 -24.94 -22.93 -8.31
CA SER A 2 -24.10 -23.76 -7.45
C SER A 2 -23.83 -23.08 -6.11
N SER A 3 -24.12 -23.77 -5.01
CA SER A 3 -23.58 -23.43 -3.70
C SER A 3 -22.05 -23.42 -3.80
N ARG A 4 -21.42 -22.24 -3.63
CA ARG A 4 -19.95 -22.17 -3.57
C ARG A 4 -19.47 -23.13 -2.47
N VAL A 5 -18.57 -24.04 -2.81
CA VAL A 5 -17.99 -24.96 -1.84
C VAL A 5 -17.14 -24.17 -0.86
N LYS A 6 -17.57 -24.11 0.41
CA LYS A 6 -16.82 -23.46 1.49
C LYS A 6 -15.57 -24.27 1.80
N SER A 7 -14.43 -23.87 1.24
CA SER A 7 -13.17 -24.61 1.32
C SER A 7 -12.22 -24.08 2.39
N LEU A 8 -12.31 -22.80 2.74
CA LEU A 8 -11.30 -22.13 3.57
C LEU A 8 -11.53 -22.39 5.06
N THR A 9 -10.51 -22.91 5.73
CA THR A 9 -10.55 -23.19 7.18
C THR A 9 -10.17 -21.95 7.99
N LYS A 10 -10.44 -21.95 9.31
CA LYS A 10 -9.98 -20.91 10.23
C LYS A 10 -8.46 -20.70 10.14
N PHE A 11 -7.70 -21.80 10.12
CA PHE A 11 -6.24 -21.75 10.01
C PHE A 11 -5.79 -21.14 8.68
N THR A 12 -6.46 -21.50 7.58
CA THR A 12 -6.21 -20.90 6.27
C THR A 12 -6.40 -19.39 6.28
N ILE A 13 -7.48 -18.89 6.88
CA ILE A 13 -7.75 -17.44 6.97
C ILE A 13 -6.72 -16.72 7.86
N ILE A 14 -6.30 -17.31 8.98
CA ILE A 14 -5.23 -16.75 9.83
C ILE A 14 -3.94 -16.60 9.02
N PHE A 15 -3.54 -17.67 8.32
CA PHE A 15 -2.31 -17.67 7.52
C PHE A 15 -2.40 -16.69 6.34
N MET A 16 -3.53 -16.62 5.64
CA MET A 16 -3.74 -15.65 4.57
C MET A 16 -3.69 -14.20 5.09
N SER A 17 -4.27 -13.92 6.26
CA SER A 17 -4.21 -12.58 6.88
C SER A 17 -2.76 -12.18 7.17
N PHE A 18 -1.97 -13.13 7.69
CA PHE A 18 -0.54 -12.92 7.91
C PHE A 18 0.22 -12.66 6.60
N VAL A 19 0.12 -13.54 5.60
CA VAL A 19 0.83 -13.39 4.32
C VAL A 19 0.44 -12.12 3.56
N THR A 20 -0.80 -11.65 3.72
CA THR A 20 -1.31 -10.46 3.01
C THR A 20 -0.79 -9.16 3.64
N ILE A 21 -0.65 -9.11 4.96
CA ILE A 21 -0.43 -7.85 5.70
C ILE A 21 0.98 -7.75 6.25
N PHE A 22 1.55 -8.86 6.72
CA PHE A 22 2.90 -8.85 7.26
C PHE A 22 3.94 -8.66 6.15
N GLY A 23 4.77 -7.65 6.32
CA GLY A 23 5.92 -7.41 5.45
C GLY A 23 7.10 -6.89 6.27
N PHE A 24 8.24 -7.57 6.17
CA PHE A 24 9.49 -7.12 6.81
C PHE A 24 9.87 -5.69 6.38
N ARG A 25 9.48 -5.29 5.16
CA ARG A 25 9.70 -3.95 4.62
C ARG A 25 9.03 -2.88 5.48
N ASN A 26 7.86 -3.16 6.03
CA ASN A 26 7.15 -2.22 6.89
C ASN A 26 7.90 -1.98 8.20
N ILE A 27 8.57 -3.01 8.75
CA ILE A 27 9.40 -2.88 9.95
C ILE A 27 10.57 -1.94 9.66
N VAL A 28 11.36 -2.20 8.61
CA VAL A 28 12.53 -1.39 8.25
C VAL A 28 12.14 0.04 7.91
N ASN A 29 11.08 0.23 7.10
CA ASN A 29 10.61 1.55 6.72
C ASN A 29 10.14 2.37 7.93
N ASN A 30 9.31 1.79 8.80
CA ASN A 30 8.82 2.52 9.98
C ASN A 30 9.92 2.71 11.03
N GLN A 31 10.91 1.81 11.13
CA GLN A 31 12.09 2.03 11.96
C GLN A 31 12.93 3.21 11.45
N ASN A 32 13.10 3.34 10.13
CA ASN A 32 13.80 4.49 9.55
C ASN A 32 13.06 5.82 9.84
N GLN A 33 11.72 5.79 9.88
CA GLN A 33 10.91 6.98 10.14
C GLN A 33 10.76 7.33 11.63
N PHE A 34 10.62 6.33 12.52
CA PHE A 34 10.23 6.56 13.91
C PHE A 34 11.19 5.96 14.96
N GLY A 35 12.22 5.24 14.53
CA GLY A 35 13.15 4.57 15.43
C GLY A 35 12.44 3.62 16.39
N LEU A 36 12.85 3.62 17.66
CA LEU A 36 12.25 2.75 18.68
C LEU A 36 10.76 3.05 18.88
N LEU A 37 10.31 4.29 18.68
CA LEU A 37 8.89 4.65 18.79
C LEU A 37 8.01 3.87 17.80
N ALA A 38 8.56 3.35 16.70
CA ALA A 38 7.83 2.50 15.75
C ALA A 38 7.16 1.30 16.42
N CYS A 39 7.78 0.68 17.43
CA CYS A 39 7.19 -0.49 18.11
C CYS A 39 5.91 -0.13 18.87
N ILE A 40 5.87 1.05 19.51
CA ILE A 40 4.68 1.57 20.19
C ILE A 40 3.64 2.00 19.16
N LEU A 41 4.07 2.67 18.10
CA LEU A 41 3.18 3.13 17.04
C LEU A 41 2.49 1.98 16.30
N PHE A 42 3.17 0.85 16.08
CA PHE A 42 2.51 -0.35 15.55
C PHE A 42 1.41 -0.85 16.48
N LEU A 43 1.62 -0.87 17.79
CA LEU A 43 0.57 -1.24 18.74
C LEU A 43 -0.63 -0.27 18.67
N ILE A 44 -0.35 1.03 18.64
CA ILE A 44 -1.36 2.09 18.57
C ILE A 44 -2.14 2.00 17.25
N GLY A 45 -1.46 1.98 16.11
CA GLY A 45 -2.05 1.84 14.78
C GLY A 45 -2.84 0.54 14.63
N GLY A 46 -2.32 -0.55 15.20
CA GLY A 46 -3.03 -1.81 15.32
C GLY A 46 -4.36 -1.66 16.06
N ALA A 47 -4.36 -1.02 17.22
CA ALA A 47 -5.53 -0.86 18.06
C ALA A 47 -6.59 0.11 17.48
N ILE A 48 -6.17 1.25 16.92
CA ILE A 48 -7.09 2.32 16.50
C ILE A 48 -7.48 2.26 15.03
N TYR A 49 -6.72 1.55 14.19
CA TYR A 49 -7.02 1.42 12.76
C TYR A 49 -7.21 -0.05 12.37
N ALA A 50 -6.20 -0.90 12.59
CA ALA A 50 -6.21 -2.25 12.02
C ALA A 50 -7.31 -3.15 12.63
N LEU A 51 -7.49 -3.15 13.94
CA LEU A 51 -8.54 -3.93 14.61
C LEU A 51 -9.96 -3.42 14.29
N PRO A 52 -10.27 -2.10 14.36
CA PRO A 52 -11.54 -1.57 13.84
C PRO A 52 -11.81 -2.01 12.41
N MET A 53 -10.79 -1.97 11.55
CA MET A 53 -10.90 -2.38 10.16
C MET A 53 -11.27 -3.87 10.00
N VAL A 54 -10.72 -4.78 10.83
CA VAL A 54 -11.15 -6.20 10.88
C VAL A 54 -12.66 -6.30 11.11
N PHE A 55 -13.17 -5.57 12.10
CA PHE A 55 -14.56 -5.66 12.50
C PHE A 55 -15.50 -5.04 11.47
N ILE A 56 -15.15 -3.85 10.96
CA ILE A 56 -15.89 -3.14 9.91
C ILE A 56 -16.00 -4.01 8.66
N SER A 57 -14.87 -4.53 8.19
CA SER A 57 -14.83 -5.30 6.95
C SER A 57 -15.55 -6.65 7.10
N SER A 58 -15.46 -7.28 8.27
CA SER A 58 -16.24 -8.49 8.60
C SER A 58 -17.75 -8.22 8.65
N GLU A 59 -18.17 -7.08 9.20
CA GLU A 59 -19.59 -6.70 9.26
C GLU A 59 -20.15 -6.38 7.88
N LEU A 60 -19.45 -5.56 7.10
CA LEU A 60 -19.83 -5.21 5.72
C LEU A 60 -19.89 -6.46 4.82
N GLY A 61 -18.89 -7.34 4.91
CA GLY A 61 -18.87 -8.60 4.17
C GLY A 61 -19.93 -9.62 4.62
N SER A 62 -20.62 -9.38 5.75
CA SER A 62 -21.71 -10.21 6.25
C SER A 62 -23.11 -9.67 5.89
N VAL A 63 -23.20 -8.55 5.16
CA VAL A 63 -24.47 -7.96 4.71
C VAL A 63 -25.16 -8.89 3.71
N LYS A 64 -26.39 -9.32 4.01
CA LYS A 64 -27.11 -10.28 3.17
C LYS A 64 -27.46 -9.75 1.78
N LYS A 65 -27.66 -8.44 1.63
CA LYS A 65 -27.89 -7.79 0.32
C LYS A 65 -26.68 -7.91 -0.62
N LEU A 66 -25.48 -8.15 -0.07
CA LEU A 66 -24.24 -8.33 -0.82
C LEU A 66 -23.91 -9.80 -1.05
N LYS A 67 -24.79 -10.76 -0.70
CA LYS A 67 -24.50 -12.20 -0.78
C LYS A 67 -24.15 -12.68 -2.20
N ASP A 68 -24.66 -12.03 -3.24
CA ASP A 68 -24.46 -12.42 -4.64
C ASP A 68 -23.38 -11.60 -5.36
N GLN A 69 -22.84 -10.55 -4.73
CA GLN A 69 -21.77 -9.71 -5.28
C GLN A 69 -20.38 -10.14 -4.80
N GLU A 70 -19.31 -9.93 -5.55
CA GLU A 70 -17.96 -10.09 -4.98
C GLU A 70 -17.78 -9.05 -3.86
N ALA A 71 -17.42 -9.52 -2.65
CA ALA A 71 -17.39 -8.71 -1.44
C ALA A 71 -16.06 -7.95 -1.34
N GLY A 72 -15.98 -6.77 -1.96
CA GLY A 72 -14.81 -5.89 -1.92
C GLY A 72 -15.17 -4.43 -1.64
N LEU A 73 -14.11 -3.59 -1.58
CA LEU A 73 -14.21 -2.19 -1.16
C LEU A 73 -15.19 -1.38 -2.01
N GLY A 74 -15.18 -1.57 -3.34
CA GLY A 74 -16.10 -0.89 -4.24
C GLY A 74 -17.55 -1.29 -3.98
N SER A 75 -17.83 -2.60 -3.86
CA SER A 75 -19.17 -3.11 -3.56
C SER A 75 -19.72 -2.58 -2.23
N PHE A 76 -18.88 -2.50 -1.19
CA PHE A 76 -19.26 -1.92 0.10
C PHE A 76 -19.59 -0.43 -0.01
N CYS A 77 -18.79 0.32 -0.76
CA CYS A 77 -19.02 1.75 -0.96
C CYS A 77 -20.22 2.01 -1.88
N VAL A 78 -20.51 1.16 -2.87
CA VAL A 78 -21.74 1.23 -3.66
C VAL A 78 -22.96 1.04 -2.77
N PHE A 79 -22.93 0.03 -1.90
CA PHE A 79 -24.02 -0.27 -0.97
C PHE A 79 -24.27 0.87 0.01
N THR A 80 -23.20 1.40 0.62
CA THR A 80 -23.32 2.40 1.70
C THR A 80 -23.40 3.83 1.20
N LEU A 81 -22.65 4.20 0.15
CA LEU A 81 -22.51 5.58 -0.35
C LEU A 81 -23.18 5.83 -1.71
N GLY A 82 -23.72 4.80 -2.35
CA GLY A 82 -24.34 4.87 -3.68
C GLY A 82 -23.34 4.67 -4.83
N GLN A 83 -23.86 4.46 -6.05
CA GLN A 83 -23.04 4.02 -7.20
C GLN A 83 -21.87 4.97 -7.53
N LYS A 84 -22.09 6.29 -7.52
CA LYS A 84 -21.05 7.27 -7.83
C LYS A 84 -19.89 7.19 -6.84
N ASN A 85 -20.18 7.27 -5.54
CA ASN A 85 -19.14 7.25 -4.51
C ASN A 85 -18.49 5.86 -4.40
N GLY A 86 -19.24 4.79 -4.66
CA GLY A 86 -18.68 3.44 -4.80
C GLY A 86 -17.68 3.32 -5.94
N PHE A 87 -18.00 3.88 -7.11
CA PHE A 87 -17.06 3.98 -8.23
C PHE A 87 -15.81 4.78 -7.84
N ILE A 88 -15.98 5.96 -7.21
CA ILE A 88 -14.84 6.81 -6.82
C ILE A 88 -13.97 6.13 -5.75
N ALA A 89 -14.55 5.35 -4.83
CA ALA A 89 -13.80 4.57 -3.86
C ALA A 89 -12.97 3.46 -4.54
N ALA A 90 -13.58 2.71 -5.45
CA ALA A 90 -12.88 1.69 -6.24
C ALA A 90 -11.79 2.33 -7.13
N TRP A 91 -12.06 3.52 -7.68
CA TRP A 91 -11.12 4.29 -8.46
C TRP A 91 -9.92 4.75 -7.62
N ALA A 92 -10.15 5.29 -6.43
CA ALA A 92 -9.08 5.68 -5.51
C ALA A 92 -8.19 4.49 -5.15
N SER A 93 -8.79 3.31 -4.95
CA SER A 93 -8.05 2.05 -4.74
C SER A 93 -7.20 1.68 -5.95
N TYR A 94 -7.78 1.68 -7.16
CA TYR A 94 -7.08 1.35 -8.40
C TYR A 94 -5.92 2.31 -8.70
N PHE A 95 -6.13 3.62 -8.54
CA PHE A 95 -5.08 4.62 -8.78
C PHE A 95 -4.02 4.66 -7.69
N GLY A 96 -4.40 4.48 -6.42
CA GLY A 96 -3.43 4.36 -5.32
C GLY A 96 -2.45 3.21 -5.55
N ASN A 97 -2.93 2.10 -6.14
CA ASN A 97 -2.06 0.98 -6.50
C ASN A 97 -1.02 1.34 -7.59
N LEU A 98 -1.24 2.34 -8.44
CA LEU A 98 -0.24 2.76 -9.44
C LEU A 98 1.02 3.32 -8.78
N PHE A 99 0.86 4.12 -7.72
CA PHE A 99 2.00 4.59 -6.92
C PHE A 99 2.68 3.42 -6.21
N PHE A 100 1.90 2.48 -5.67
CA PHE A 100 2.48 1.29 -5.03
C PHE A 100 3.33 0.46 -6.01
N PHE A 101 2.88 0.28 -7.25
CA PHE A 101 3.65 -0.38 -8.31
C PHE A 101 4.97 0.36 -8.59
N ALA A 102 4.93 1.68 -8.59
CA ALA A 102 6.11 2.53 -8.73
C ALA A 102 7.04 2.42 -7.51
N THR A 103 6.62 1.89 -6.35
CA THR A 103 7.55 1.52 -5.26
C THR A 103 8.10 0.10 -5.40
N LEU A 104 7.31 -0.81 -5.98
CA LEU A 104 7.60 -2.24 -5.96
C LEU A 104 8.57 -2.64 -7.08
N ALA A 105 8.42 -2.04 -8.26
CA ALA A 105 9.34 -2.22 -9.38
C ALA A 105 10.79 -1.82 -9.04
N PRO A 106 11.08 -0.59 -8.59
CA PRO A 106 12.45 -0.20 -8.22
C PRO A 106 12.98 -0.98 -7.02
N PHE A 107 12.13 -1.31 -6.04
CA PHE A 107 12.51 -2.19 -4.92
C PHE A 107 13.00 -3.57 -5.42
N THR A 108 12.31 -4.15 -6.40
CA THR A 108 12.71 -5.42 -7.02
C THR A 108 14.03 -5.28 -7.80
N VAL A 109 14.23 -4.16 -8.48
CA VAL A 109 15.48 -3.88 -9.21
C VAL A 109 16.66 -3.71 -8.26
N ILE A 110 16.49 -3.01 -7.14
CA ILE A 110 17.51 -2.89 -6.09
C ILE A 110 17.82 -4.26 -5.50
N ALA A 111 16.82 -5.11 -5.26
CA ALA A 111 17.03 -6.48 -4.80
C ALA A 111 17.88 -7.31 -5.76
N LEU A 112 17.63 -7.19 -7.08
CA LEU A 112 18.47 -7.81 -8.11
C LEU A 112 19.89 -7.25 -8.09
N SER A 113 20.08 -5.96 -7.83
CA SER A 113 21.41 -5.38 -7.67
C SER A 113 22.17 -6.01 -6.49
N PHE A 114 21.53 -6.12 -5.33
CA PHE A 114 22.13 -6.80 -4.18
C PHE A 114 22.41 -8.29 -4.45
N PHE A 115 21.52 -8.97 -5.17
CA PHE A 115 21.73 -10.36 -5.56
C PHE A 115 22.93 -10.54 -6.50
N PHE A 116 23.10 -9.70 -7.52
CA PHE A 116 24.19 -9.89 -8.49
C PHE A 116 25.52 -9.27 -8.04
N TYR A 117 25.48 -8.12 -7.38
CA TYR A 117 26.67 -7.32 -7.08
C TYR A 117 26.99 -7.23 -5.58
N GLY A 118 26.11 -7.71 -4.69
CA GLY A 118 26.32 -7.61 -3.25
C GLY A 118 26.23 -6.18 -2.71
N ALA A 119 25.74 -5.24 -3.52
CA ALA A 119 25.65 -3.83 -3.20
C ALA A 119 24.52 -3.16 -3.99
N ASN A 120 24.15 -1.95 -3.56
CA ASN A 120 23.26 -1.08 -4.30
C ASN A 120 24.03 -0.35 -5.41
N GLY A 121 23.98 -0.92 -6.61
CA GLY A 121 24.68 -0.39 -7.79
C GLY A 121 24.22 1.00 -8.18
N PHE A 122 23.01 1.43 -7.81
CA PHE A 122 22.50 2.76 -8.15
C PHE A 122 23.13 3.84 -7.28
N ASP A 123 23.29 3.60 -5.99
CA ASP A 123 24.00 4.51 -5.11
C ASP A 123 25.50 4.55 -5.48
N LYS A 124 26.10 3.41 -5.82
CA LYS A 124 27.49 3.35 -6.34
C LYS A 124 27.67 4.08 -7.68
N MET A 125 26.70 4.02 -8.59
CA MET A 125 26.73 4.81 -9.82
C MET A 125 26.70 6.32 -9.53
N ALA A 126 25.94 6.78 -8.53
CA ALA A 126 25.95 8.19 -8.14
C ALA A 126 27.34 8.63 -7.63
N GLU A 127 27.99 7.80 -6.80
CA GLU A 127 29.37 8.05 -6.34
C GLU A 127 30.32 8.19 -7.55
N ILE A 128 30.30 7.23 -8.47
CA ILE A 128 31.16 7.23 -9.68
C ILE A 128 30.88 8.46 -10.56
N PHE A 129 29.63 8.82 -10.79
CA PHE A 129 29.30 10.00 -11.60
C PHE A 129 29.77 11.29 -10.93
N SER A 130 29.69 11.37 -9.59
CA SER A 130 30.22 12.51 -8.85
C SER A 130 31.74 12.60 -8.96
N GLU A 131 32.45 11.48 -8.87
CA GLU A 131 33.90 11.41 -9.09
C GLU A 131 34.29 11.84 -10.52
N GLN A 132 33.42 11.59 -11.50
CA GLN A 132 33.58 12.02 -12.90
C GLN A 132 33.21 13.49 -13.16
N GLY A 133 32.87 14.25 -12.13
CA GLY A 133 32.66 15.70 -12.20
C GLY A 133 31.21 16.16 -12.28
N LEU A 134 30.22 15.26 -12.13
CA LEU A 134 28.85 15.70 -11.89
C LEU A 134 28.73 16.24 -10.46
N SER A 135 27.90 17.28 -10.26
CA SER A 135 27.50 17.65 -8.90
C SER A 135 26.73 16.51 -8.25
N GLU A 136 26.80 16.39 -6.93
CA GLU A 136 26.10 15.37 -6.15
C GLU A 136 24.61 15.25 -6.51
N ASN A 137 23.91 16.39 -6.62
CA ASN A 137 22.52 16.41 -7.05
C ASN A 137 22.30 15.84 -8.45
N ASN A 138 23.17 16.17 -9.42
CA ASN A 138 23.06 15.68 -10.79
C ASN A 138 23.47 14.21 -10.91
N ALA A 139 24.48 13.77 -10.15
CA ALA A 139 24.92 12.39 -10.10
C ALA A 139 23.83 11.48 -9.52
N THR A 140 23.23 11.88 -8.39
CA THR A 140 22.08 11.21 -7.78
C THR A 140 20.86 11.18 -8.72
N ARG A 141 20.58 12.27 -9.43
CA ARG A 141 19.50 12.31 -10.42
C ARG A 141 19.75 11.38 -11.59
N ALA A 142 20.98 11.32 -12.09
CA ALA A 142 21.35 10.44 -13.20
C ALA A 142 21.20 8.96 -12.80
N SER A 143 21.69 8.57 -11.62
CA SER A 143 21.52 7.20 -11.14
C SER A 143 20.06 6.84 -10.86
N ALA A 144 19.26 7.77 -10.33
CA ALA A 144 17.82 7.61 -10.13
C ALA A 144 17.05 7.46 -11.45
N CYS A 145 17.44 8.18 -12.51
CA CYS A 145 16.92 7.97 -13.86
C CYS A 145 17.22 6.55 -14.36
N ILE A 146 18.43 6.04 -14.15
CA ILE A 146 18.81 4.67 -14.54
C ILE A 146 17.99 3.64 -13.74
N LEU A 147 17.84 3.82 -12.42
CA LEU A 147 16.96 3.00 -11.59
C LEU A 147 15.54 2.98 -12.13
N SER A 148 15.01 4.14 -12.53
CA SER A 148 13.68 4.30 -13.11
C SER A 148 13.54 3.53 -14.42
N LEU A 149 14.52 3.61 -15.31
CA LEU A 149 14.51 2.87 -16.58
C LEU A 149 14.53 1.35 -16.34
N CYS A 150 15.37 0.87 -15.42
CA CYS A 150 15.37 -0.56 -15.03
C CYS A 150 14.04 -0.99 -14.40
N ALA A 151 13.45 -0.13 -13.54
CA ALA A 151 12.14 -0.37 -12.92
C ALA A 151 11.01 -0.41 -13.97
N ILE A 152 11.06 0.43 -14.99
CA ILE A 152 10.14 0.40 -16.12
C ILE A 152 10.27 -0.92 -16.87
N LEU A 153 11.49 -1.34 -17.22
CA LEU A 153 11.73 -2.58 -17.94
C LEU A 153 11.17 -3.80 -17.20
N ILE A 154 11.43 -3.92 -15.90
CA ILE A 154 10.88 -5.03 -15.10
C ILE A 154 9.36 -4.94 -14.96
N PHE A 155 8.79 -3.74 -14.83
CA PHE A 155 7.35 -3.55 -14.73
C PHE A 155 6.61 -3.93 -16.02
N TRP A 156 7.17 -3.59 -17.19
CA TRP A 156 6.62 -4.01 -18.48
C TRP A 156 6.73 -5.52 -18.67
N GLY A 157 7.89 -6.11 -18.31
CA GLY A 157 8.06 -7.57 -18.30
C GLY A 157 7.03 -8.26 -17.40
N ALA A 158 6.83 -7.73 -16.20
CA ALA A 158 5.83 -8.24 -15.26
C ALA A 158 4.41 -8.10 -15.80
N SER A 159 4.07 -6.95 -16.38
CA SER A 159 2.77 -6.69 -17.02
C SER A 159 2.48 -7.62 -18.19
N PHE A 160 3.51 -7.99 -18.96
CA PHE A 160 3.37 -8.97 -20.03
C PHE A 160 3.12 -10.38 -19.49
N VAL A 161 3.87 -10.81 -18.47
CA VAL A 161 3.70 -12.14 -17.86
C VAL A 161 2.33 -12.26 -17.17
N SER A 162 1.84 -11.20 -16.53
CA SER A 162 0.53 -11.16 -15.88
C SER A 162 -0.64 -11.41 -16.85
N LYS A 163 -0.45 -11.30 -18.17
CA LYS A 163 -1.45 -11.68 -19.19
C LYS A 163 -1.52 -13.20 -19.43
N LYS A 164 -0.50 -13.98 -19.05
CA LYS A 164 -0.43 -15.44 -19.28
C LYS A 164 -1.39 -16.26 -18.41
N GLY A 165 -2.15 -15.60 -17.55
CA GLY A 165 -3.30 -16.17 -16.84
C GLY A 165 -3.00 -16.65 -15.41
N PRO A 166 -4.06 -17.04 -14.66
CA PRO A 166 -4.00 -17.20 -13.20
C PRO A 166 -3.06 -18.31 -12.69
N LYS A 167 -2.84 -19.37 -13.47
CA LYS A 167 -1.95 -20.48 -13.07
C LYS A 167 -0.49 -20.04 -12.90
N TRP A 168 -0.01 -19.18 -13.80
CA TRP A 168 1.35 -18.63 -13.73
C TRP A 168 1.50 -17.65 -12.58
N ILE A 169 0.53 -16.75 -12.43
CA ILE A 169 0.48 -15.78 -11.34
C ILE A 169 0.52 -16.52 -10.00
N GLY A 170 -0.33 -17.53 -9.80
CA GLY A 170 -0.39 -18.30 -8.57
C GLY A 170 0.95 -18.89 -8.15
N LYS A 171 1.68 -19.56 -9.06
CA LYS A 171 2.99 -20.15 -8.75
C LYS A 171 4.02 -19.10 -8.32
N LEU A 172 4.12 -17.99 -9.05
CA LEU A 172 5.09 -16.95 -8.78
C LEU A 172 4.76 -16.18 -7.50
N THR A 173 3.48 -15.92 -7.25
CA THR A 173 3.01 -15.30 -6.00
C THR A 173 3.27 -16.20 -4.80
N THR A 174 3.13 -17.53 -4.90
CA THR A 174 3.47 -18.45 -3.81
C THR A 174 4.96 -18.36 -3.43
N ILE A 175 5.85 -18.33 -4.43
CA ILE A 175 7.29 -18.17 -4.20
C ILE A 175 7.59 -16.83 -3.51
N GLY A 176 7.00 -15.74 -4.01
CA GLY A 176 7.21 -14.41 -3.41
C GLY A 176 6.65 -14.27 -1.99
N GLY A 177 5.51 -14.93 -1.71
CA GLY A 177 4.94 -15.01 -0.37
C GLY A 177 5.87 -15.76 0.59
N ALA A 178 6.36 -16.94 0.20
CA ALA A 178 7.32 -17.71 1.00
C ALA A 178 8.60 -16.91 1.26
N ALA A 179 9.11 -16.19 0.26
CA ALA A 179 10.26 -15.31 0.41
C ALA A 179 10.02 -14.19 1.45
N SER A 180 8.83 -13.57 1.46
CA SER A 180 8.45 -12.58 2.48
C SER A 180 8.55 -13.15 3.90
N LEU A 181 8.06 -14.39 4.07
CA LEU A 181 8.06 -15.09 5.35
C LEU A 181 9.46 -15.38 5.84
N ILE A 182 10.32 -15.89 4.94
CA ILE A 182 11.72 -16.19 5.25
C ILE A 182 12.45 -14.94 5.75
N LEU A 183 12.25 -13.79 5.11
CA LEU A 183 12.92 -12.54 5.50
C LEU A 183 12.48 -12.08 6.90
N GLY A 184 11.17 -11.93 7.12
CA GLY A 184 10.68 -11.38 8.39
C GLY A 184 10.81 -12.34 9.57
N LEU A 185 10.43 -13.61 9.41
CA LEU A 185 10.58 -14.60 10.49
C LEU A 185 12.04 -14.96 10.69
N GLY A 186 12.83 -15.04 9.62
CA GLY A 186 14.28 -15.27 9.70
C GLY A 186 14.97 -14.18 10.51
N PHE A 187 14.65 -12.90 10.25
CA PHE A 187 15.14 -11.77 11.04
C PHE A 187 14.83 -11.94 12.53
N ILE A 188 13.56 -12.19 12.88
CA ILE A 188 13.12 -12.34 14.28
C ILE A 188 13.84 -13.50 14.96
N VAL A 189 13.96 -14.65 14.28
CA VAL A 189 14.62 -15.85 14.83
C VAL A 189 16.11 -15.60 15.04
N ILE A 190 16.81 -15.02 14.06
CA ILE A 190 18.25 -14.71 14.20
C ILE A 190 18.46 -13.75 15.37
N ALA A 191 17.66 -12.69 15.47
CA ALA A 191 17.77 -11.71 16.55
C ALA A 191 17.59 -12.34 17.94
N LEU A 192 16.55 -13.16 18.13
CA LEU A 192 16.23 -13.77 19.42
C LEU A 192 17.15 -14.91 19.81
N VAL A 193 17.53 -15.77 18.87
CA VAL A 193 18.25 -17.02 19.15
C VAL A 193 19.76 -16.85 19.07
N PHE A 194 20.24 -15.91 18.25
CA PHE A 194 21.67 -15.68 18.04
C PHE A 194 22.12 -14.29 18.50
N THR A 195 21.57 -13.21 17.93
CA THR A 195 22.12 -11.86 18.13
C THR A 195 22.07 -11.41 19.59
N LEU A 196 20.90 -11.44 20.23
CA LEU A 196 20.77 -11.00 21.62
C LEU A 196 21.54 -11.90 22.61
N PRO A 197 21.48 -13.25 22.50
CA PRO A 197 22.23 -14.10 23.42
C PRO A 197 23.76 -14.06 23.23
N VAL A 198 24.25 -13.89 22.00
CA VAL A 198 25.69 -14.01 21.68
C VAL A 198 26.38 -12.64 21.59
N LEU A 199 25.74 -11.67 20.93
CA LEU A 199 26.31 -10.35 20.66
C LEU A 199 25.79 -9.27 21.61
N GLY A 200 24.72 -9.55 22.36
CA GLY A 200 24.12 -8.63 23.32
C GLY A 200 23.26 -7.54 22.68
N VAL A 201 22.79 -6.63 23.53
CA VAL A 201 22.03 -5.43 23.14
C VAL A 201 23.04 -4.34 22.72
N GLN A 202 22.69 -3.56 21.70
CA GLN A 202 23.49 -2.39 21.31
C GLN A 202 23.56 -1.36 22.45
N SER A 203 24.75 -0.79 22.68
CA SER A 203 25.05 0.13 23.79
C SER A 203 24.19 1.39 23.85
N ASP A 204 23.53 1.74 22.74
CA ASP A 204 22.83 3.02 22.57
C ASP A 204 21.32 2.92 22.82
N PHE A 205 20.81 1.76 23.26
CA PHE A 205 19.39 1.59 23.59
C PHE A 205 19.00 2.37 24.85
N ASN A 206 18.31 3.49 24.70
CA ASN A 206 17.90 4.36 25.80
C ASN A 206 16.56 5.08 25.53
N SER A 207 16.01 5.74 26.55
CA SER A 207 14.69 6.39 26.47
C SER A 207 14.63 7.58 25.49
N GLN A 208 15.75 8.19 25.11
CA GLN A 208 15.77 9.27 24.11
C GLN A 208 15.35 8.76 22.72
N GLN A 209 15.57 7.47 22.43
CA GLN A 209 15.14 6.85 21.17
C GLN A 209 13.60 6.74 21.04
N LEU A 210 12.85 6.99 22.13
CA LEU A 210 11.39 7.10 22.09
C LEU A 210 10.90 8.49 21.66
N ASP A 211 11.80 9.45 21.48
CA ASP A 211 11.51 10.82 21.06
C ASP A 211 12.18 11.15 19.71
N PRO A 212 11.77 10.48 18.61
CA PRO A 212 12.32 10.76 17.29
C PRO A 212 12.01 12.19 16.82
N LEU A 213 10.98 12.84 17.40
CA LEU A 213 10.62 14.22 17.06
C LEU A 213 11.78 15.18 17.36
N ASN A 214 12.41 15.03 18.53
CA ASN A 214 13.51 15.90 18.94
C ASN A 214 14.90 15.32 18.61
N ASP A 215 14.98 14.15 17.97
CA ASP A 215 16.24 13.56 17.51
C ASP A 215 16.76 14.36 16.28
N PRO A 216 17.96 14.97 16.36
CA PRO A 216 18.54 15.76 15.26
C PRO A 216 18.86 14.94 14.01
N SER A 217 19.02 13.62 14.15
CA SER A 217 19.26 12.70 13.02
C SER A 217 17.96 12.27 12.33
N MET A 218 16.80 12.70 12.84
CA MET A 218 15.48 12.32 12.35
C MET A 218 14.64 13.54 11.98
N PHE A 219 13.90 14.13 12.92
CA PHE A 219 12.98 15.24 12.64
C PHE A 219 13.46 16.60 13.14
N ASP A 220 14.44 16.66 14.05
CA ASP A 220 15.02 17.92 14.56
C ASP A 220 13.97 18.98 14.98
N GLY A 221 12.92 18.54 15.67
CA GLY A 221 11.81 19.38 16.14
C GLY A 221 10.73 19.69 15.09
N ASP A 222 10.87 19.24 13.84
CA ASP A 222 9.85 19.41 12.79
C ASP A 222 8.65 18.46 13.01
N TRP A 223 7.73 18.89 13.87
CA TRP A 223 6.51 18.17 14.20
C TRP A 223 5.63 17.89 12.97
N TRP A 224 5.67 18.75 11.93
CA TRP A 224 4.89 18.53 10.72
C TRP A 224 5.45 17.34 9.94
N SER A 225 6.78 17.28 9.77
CA SER A 225 7.44 16.14 9.13
C SER A 225 7.18 14.84 9.91
N PHE A 226 7.20 14.89 11.25
CA PHE A 226 6.85 13.74 12.08
C PHE A 226 5.43 13.21 11.80
N ILE A 227 4.43 14.09 11.76
CA ILE A 227 3.05 13.68 11.45
C ILE A 227 2.91 13.24 9.99
N SER A 228 3.70 13.81 9.06
CA SER A 228 3.70 13.41 7.65
C SER A 228 4.13 11.97 7.41
N ALA A 229 4.83 11.34 8.37
CA ALA A 229 5.23 9.93 8.32
C ALA A 229 4.12 8.96 8.78
N VAL A 230 3.06 9.44 9.47
CA VAL A 230 1.95 8.61 9.97
C VAL A 230 1.27 7.76 8.87
N PRO A 231 1.08 8.22 7.62
CA PRO A 231 0.61 7.38 6.53
C PRO A 231 1.38 6.07 6.34
N TRP A 232 2.70 6.05 6.59
CA TRP A 232 3.53 4.85 6.46
C TRP A 232 3.16 3.79 7.50
N LEU A 233 2.81 4.23 8.70
CA LEU A 233 2.34 3.38 9.78
C LEU A 233 0.97 2.77 9.43
N ILE A 234 0.05 3.57 8.93
CA ILE A 234 -1.29 3.12 8.52
C ILE A 234 -1.17 2.12 7.36
N PHE A 235 -0.30 2.44 6.39
CA PHE A 235 -0.05 1.61 5.22
C PHE A 235 0.48 0.22 5.58
N ALA A 236 1.20 0.08 6.70
CA ALA A 236 1.67 -1.22 7.18
C ALA A 236 0.54 -2.22 7.49
N TYR A 237 -0.70 -1.74 7.67
CA TYR A 237 -1.88 -2.56 7.93
C TYR A 237 -2.89 -2.60 6.76
N VAL A 238 -2.60 -1.94 5.64
CA VAL A 238 -3.43 -1.97 4.44
C VAL A 238 -3.41 -3.37 3.84
N GLY A 239 -4.55 -3.83 3.31
CA GLY A 239 -4.71 -5.14 2.67
C GLY A 239 -5.78 -6.01 3.31
N ILE A 240 -6.18 -5.72 4.56
CA ILE A 240 -7.25 -6.47 5.23
C ILE A 240 -8.61 -6.35 4.55
N GLU A 241 -8.91 -5.20 3.93
CA GLU A 241 -10.10 -4.97 3.11
C GLU A 241 -10.22 -5.98 1.96
N THR A 242 -9.08 -6.43 1.45
CA THR A 242 -9.01 -7.39 0.35
C THR A 242 -9.36 -8.80 0.84
N MET A 243 -9.16 -9.11 2.12
CA MET A 243 -9.47 -10.43 2.69
C MET A 243 -10.97 -10.72 2.74
N CYS A 244 -11.83 -9.71 2.72
CA CYS A 244 -13.27 -9.88 2.84
C CYS A 244 -13.93 -10.62 1.70
N VAL A 245 -13.28 -10.69 0.53
CA VAL A 245 -13.74 -11.51 -0.60
C VAL A 245 -13.88 -12.99 -0.19
N PHE A 246 -13.05 -13.44 0.75
CA PHE A 246 -13.00 -14.83 1.21
C PHE A 246 -14.03 -15.18 2.31
N ILE A 247 -14.81 -14.21 2.80
CA ILE A 247 -15.84 -14.44 3.83
C ILE A 247 -16.81 -15.56 3.41
N LYS A 248 -17.18 -15.57 2.13
CA LYS A 248 -18.16 -16.51 1.57
C LYS A 248 -17.60 -17.91 1.40
N ASP A 249 -16.30 -18.01 1.15
CA ASP A 249 -15.58 -19.27 0.96
C ASP A 249 -15.12 -19.87 2.30
N THR A 250 -15.33 -19.15 3.42
CA THR A 250 -14.94 -19.56 4.77
C THR A 250 -15.92 -20.57 5.38
N LYS A 251 -15.39 -21.70 5.85
CA LYS A 251 -16.15 -22.68 6.65
C LYS A 251 -16.63 -22.03 7.95
N GLY A 252 -17.94 -22.08 8.20
CA GLY A 252 -18.59 -21.38 9.32
C GLY A 252 -18.91 -19.89 9.07
N GLY A 253 -18.71 -19.40 7.83
CA GLY A 253 -19.16 -18.10 7.36
C GLY A 253 -18.53 -16.90 8.08
N ALA A 254 -19.27 -15.78 8.13
CA ALA A 254 -18.77 -14.50 8.64
C ALA A 254 -18.27 -14.55 10.09
N LYS A 255 -18.89 -15.35 10.96
CA LYS A 255 -18.46 -15.49 12.36
C LYS A 255 -17.06 -16.11 12.45
N THR A 256 -16.81 -17.20 11.72
CA THR A 256 -15.48 -17.83 11.68
C THR A 256 -14.46 -16.92 11.03
N PHE A 257 -14.80 -16.29 9.91
CA PHE A 257 -13.92 -15.34 9.23
C PHE A 257 -13.49 -14.23 10.18
N LYS A 258 -14.43 -13.55 10.85
CA LYS A 258 -14.14 -12.48 11.82
C LYS A 258 -13.16 -12.93 12.90
N VAL A 259 -13.37 -14.11 13.50
CA VAL A 259 -12.47 -14.64 14.54
C VAL A 259 -11.09 -14.94 13.96
N ALA A 260 -11.03 -15.57 12.80
CA ALA A 260 -9.78 -15.94 12.15
C ALA A 260 -8.96 -14.70 11.76
N THR A 261 -9.59 -13.72 11.12
CA THR A 261 -8.96 -12.47 10.69
C THR A 261 -8.53 -11.63 11.90
N PHE A 262 -9.31 -11.61 12.98
CA PHE A 262 -8.91 -10.94 14.23
C PHE A 262 -7.64 -11.58 14.83
N ILE A 263 -7.59 -12.91 14.95
CA ILE A 263 -6.40 -13.61 15.44
C ILE A 263 -5.20 -13.35 14.52
N GLY A 264 -5.41 -13.43 13.20
CA GLY A 264 -4.38 -13.12 12.21
C GLY A 264 -3.83 -11.71 12.36
N MET A 265 -4.70 -10.71 12.55
CA MET A 265 -4.28 -9.32 12.77
C MET A 265 -3.51 -9.14 14.08
N ILE A 266 -3.92 -9.79 15.17
CA ILE A 266 -3.16 -9.76 16.44
C ILE A 266 -1.76 -10.35 16.25
N ILE A 267 -1.62 -11.44 15.51
CA ILE A 267 -0.32 -12.03 15.18
C ILE A 267 0.53 -11.05 14.36
N VAL A 268 -0.05 -10.40 13.33
CA VAL A 268 0.66 -9.41 12.51
C VAL A 268 1.14 -8.23 13.37
N ILE A 269 0.27 -7.67 14.22
CA ILE A 269 0.63 -6.58 15.13
C ILE A 269 1.77 -7.03 16.06
N ALA A 270 1.64 -8.20 16.69
CA ALA A 270 2.67 -8.71 17.59
C ALA A 270 4.03 -8.89 16.89
N LEU A 271 4.04 -9.42 15.66
CA LEU A 271 5.27 -9.60 14.89
C LEU A 271 5.87 -8.28 14.39
N MET A 272 5.05 -7.28 14.05
CA MET A 272 5.53 -5.93 13.69
C MET A 272 6.17 -5.24 14.90
N VAL A 273 5.51 -5.29 16.07
CA VAL A 273 6.03 -4.75 17.33
C VAL A 273 7.33 -5.46 17.71
N LEU A 274 7.33 -6.79 17.72
CA LEU A 274 8.49 -7.60 18.05
C LEU A 274 9.64 -7.36 17.08
N GLY A 275 9.38 -7.34 15.78
CA GLY A 275 10.40 -7.09 14.76
C GLY A 275 11.04 -5.71 14.88
N SER A 276 10.25 -4.65 15.13
CA SER A 276 10.78 -3.29 15.34
C SER A 276 11.56 -3.16 16.64
N LEU A 277 11.09 -3.78 17.72
CA LEU A 277 11.82 -3.82 18.99
C LEU A 277 13.17 -4.54 18.82
N LEU A 278 13.17 -5.71 18.18
CA LEU A 278 14.39 -6.48 17.93
C LEU A 278 15.36 -5.71 17.02
N LEU A 279 14.87 -5.01 16.01
CA LEU A 279 15.70 -4.16 15.16
C LEU A 279 16.38 -3.05 15.98
N SER A 280 15.63 -2.36 16.84
CA SER A 280 16.18 -1.33 17.74
C SER A 280 17.19 -1.86 18.75
N LEU A 281 16.97 -3.07 19.27
CA LEU A 281 17.88 -3.68 20.26
C LEU A 281 19.18 -4.19 19.63
N THR A 282 19.15 -4.53 18.34
CA THR A 282 20.26 -5.23 17.67
C THR A 282 21.07 -4.33 16.74
N ILE A 283 20.51 -3.22 16.26
CA ILE A 283 21.16 -2.32 15.30
C ILE A 283 20.89 -0.86 15.71
N SER A 284 21.93 -0.03 15.72
CA SER A 284 21.81 1.37 16.11
C SER A 284 21.00 2.17 15.09
N GLN A 285 20.21 3.14 15.58
CA GLN A 285 19.37 3.98 14.72
C GLN A 285 20.21 4.78 13.69
N ASN A 286 21.39 5.25 14.10
CA ASN A 286 22.32 5.94 13.21
C ASN A 286 22.74 5.07 12.01
N ALA A 287 22.92 3.76 12.19
CA ALA A 287 23.22 2.86 11.08
C ALA A 287 22.04 2.70 10.13
N ILE A 288 20.81 2.58 10.68
CA ILE A 288 19.58 2.51 9.88
C ILE A 288 19.39 3.79 9.06
N ASN A 289 19.49 4.97 9.68
CA ASN A 289 19.36 6.27 9.01
C ASN A 289 20.45 6.44 7.93
N LYS A 290 21.70 6.03 8.23
CA LYS A 290 22.82 6.10 7.28
C LYS A 290 22.65 5.16 6.09
N TRP A 291 22.02 4.01 6.26
CA TRP A 291 21.75 3.08 5.16
C TRP A 291 20.52 3.50 4.37
N GLY A 292 19.54 4.11 5.02
CA GLY A 292 18.26 4.45 4.43
C GLY A 292 17.47 3.22 3.98
N ILE A 293 16.24 3.43 3.53
CA ILE A 293 15.32 2.32 3.25
C ILE A 293 15.75 1.43 2.08
N SER A 294 16.61 1.91 1.17
CA SER A 294 17.08 1.13 0.01
C SER A 294 18.15 0.10 0.39
N ASN A 295 18.99 0.41 1.38
CA ASN A 295 20.11 -0.44 1.78
C ASN A 295 19.85 -1.16 3.12
N ALA A 296 19.16 -0.52 4.07
CA ALA A 296 18.93 -1.08 5.41
C ALA A 296 18.26 -2.47 5.34
N TYR A 297 17.35 -2.68 4.39
CA TYR A 297 16.67 -3.96 4.19
C TYR A 297 17.62 -5.16 4.01
N TYR A 298 18.82 -4.93 3.48
CA TYR A 298 19.82 -5.95 3.18
C TYR A 298 20.92 -5.98 4.24
N LEU A 299 21.40 -4.80 4.64
CA LEU A 299 22.56 -4.65 5.53
C LEU A 299 22.28 -5.05 6.99
N VAL A 300 21.01 -5.10 7.39
CA VAL A 300 20.62 -5.56 8.73
C VAL A 300 20.97 -7.03 8.98
N PHE A 301 20.92 -7.90 7.97
CA PHE A 301 21.16 -9.34 8.13
C PHE A 301 22.60 -9.71 8.45
N PRO A 302 23.63 -9.25 7.71
CA PRO A 302 25.02 -9.52 8.11
C PRO A 302 25.33 -8.89 9.47
N LYS A 303 24.79 -7.70 9.77
CA LYS A 303 24.99 -7.03 11.06
C LYS A 303 24.39 -7.83 12.22
N LEU A 304 23.18 -8.39 12.06
CA LEU A 304 22.56 -9.30 13.02
C LEU A 304 23.44 -10.53 13.32
N MET A 305 24.17 -11.01 12.33
CA MET A 305 25.06 -12.16 12.46
C MET A 305 26.46 -11.79 13.00
N GLY A 306 26.69 -10.52 13.36
CA GLY A 306 28.00 -10.05 13.83
C GLY A 306 29.06 -10.01 12.73
N LEU A 307 28.65 -10.05 11.46
CA LEU A 307 29.54 -10.03 10.32
C LEU A 307 29.79 -8.60 9.86
N GLU A 308 31.03 -8.29 9.49
CA GLU A 308 31.35 -7.08 8.75
C GLU A 308 30.69 -7.13 7.37
N ILE A 309 30.03 -6.04 6.97
CA ILE A 309 29.28 -5.94 5.71
C ILE A 309 30.15 -6.28 4.50
N ASP A 310 31.39 -5.79 4.48
CA ASP A 310 32.31 -5.96 3.36
C ASP A 310 33.11 -7.28 3.38
N SER A 311 33.01 -8.05 4.47
CA SER A 311 33.64 -9.37 4.57
C SER A 311 33.03 -10.36 3.57
N THR A 312 33.79 -11.41 3.23
CA THR A 312 33.29 -12.48 2.34
C THR A 312 31.99 -13.10 2.87
N ALA A 313 31.91 -13.37 4.18
CA ALA A 313 30.70 -13.92 4.80
C ALA A 313 29.55 -12.91 4.77
N GLY A 314 29.81 -11.63 5.07
CA GLY A 314 28.81 -10.56 5.00
C GLY A 314 28.20 -10.43 3.60
N LYS A 315 29.04 -10.41 2.56
CA LYS A 315 28.61 -10.37 1.17
C LYS A 315 27.77 -11.58 0.78
N VAL A 316 28.15 -12.79 1.19
CA VAL A 316 27.35 -14.01 0.93
C VAL A 316 25.93 -13.85 1.49
N ILE A 317 25.80 -13.35 2.72
CA ILE A 317 24.48 -13.11 3.33
C ILE A 317 23.70 -12.05 2.54
N ILE A 318 24.36 -10.97 2.13
CA ILE A 318 23.74 -9.92 1.31
C ILE A 318 23.23 -10.47 -0.03
N HIS A 319 24.01 -11.31 -0.71
CA HIS A 319 23.59 -11.95 -1.96
C HIS A 319 22.35 -12.85 -1.75
N ILE A 320 22.33 -13.64 -0.67
CA ILE A 320 21.18 -14.50 -0.32
C ILE A 320 19.94 -13.64 -0.05
N VAL A 321 20.06 -12.60 0.77
CA VAL A 321 18.94 -11.69 1.08
C VAL A 321 18.47 -10.98 -0.20
N GLY A 322 19.40 -10.55 -1.06
CA GLY A 322 19.10 -10.01 -2.39
C GLY A 322 18.26 -10.96 -3.23
N LEU A 323 18.63 -12.24 -3.31
CA LEU A 323 17.90 -13.27 -4.06
C LEU A 323 16.48 -13.47 -3.52
N VAL A 324 16.35 -13.66 -2.21
CA VAL A 324 15.06 -13.88 -1.56
C VAL A 324 14.16 -12.64 -1.77
N THR A 325 14.73 -11.45 -1.62
CA THR A 325 14.00 -10.19 -1.84
C THR A 325 13.59 -10.00 -3.30
N ALA A 326 14.43 -10.41 -4.26
CA ALA A 326 14.07 -10.36 -5.68
C ALA A 326 12.89 -11.27 -6.00
N PHE A 327 12.85 -12.49 -5.44
CA PHE A 327 11.70 -13.38 -5.56
C PHE A 327 10.44 -12.80 -4.89
N ASN A 328 10.60 -12.18 -3.71
CA ASN A 328 9.51 -11.48 -3.04
C ASN A 328 8.94 -10.34 -3.91
N GLY A 329 9.80 -9.48 -4.43
CA GLY A 329 9.43 -8.36 -5.29
C GLY A 329 8.74 -8.81 -6.58
N LEU A 330 9.32 -9.78 -7.30
CA LEU A 330 8.72 -10.35 -8.51
C LEU A 330 7.36 -11.00 -8.24
N GLY A 331 7.26 -11.87 -7.24
CA GLY A 331 6.00 -12.52 -6.88
C GLY A 331 4.90 -11.51 -6.50
N SER A 332 5.30 -10.45 -5.81
CA SER A 332 4.41 -9.32 -5.47
C SER A 332 3.98 -8.55 -6.72
N LEU A 333 4.90 -8.23 -7.64
CA LEU A 333 4.56 -7.52 -8.88
C LEU A 333 3.50 -8.27 -9.68
N PHE A 334 3.67 -9.58 -9.88
CA PHE A 334 2.70 -10.37 -10.64
C PHE A 334 1.31 -10.39 -9.98
N PHE A 335 1.26 -10.49 -8.65
CA PHE A 335 0.00 -10.47 -7.89
C PHE A 335 -0.71 -9.11 -8.03
N TRP A 336 0.03 -8.04 -7.74
CA TRP A 336 -0.50 -6.69 -7.63
C TRP A 336 -0.80 -6.03 -8.97
N ILE A 337 -0.13 -6.40 -10.07
CA ILE A 337 -0.47 -5.90 -11.41
C ILE A 337 -1.83 -6.44 -11.87
N ALA A 338 -2.13 -7.70 -11.56
CA ALA A 338 -3.32 -8.39 -12.07
C ALA A 338 -4.54 -8.21 -11.17
N GLY A 339 -4.37 -8.35 -9.85
CA GLY A 339 -5.45 -8.39 -8.86
C GLY A 339 -6.33 -7.13 -8.82
N PRO A 340 -5.79 -5.98 -8.38
CA PRO A 340 -6.48 -4.69 -8.32
C PRO A 340 -7.18 -4.30 -9.61
N SER A 341 -6.53 -4.49 -10.76
CA SER A 341 -7.16 -4.26 -12.07
C SER A 341 -8.43 -5.12 -12.23
N LYS A 342 -8.33 -6.43 -12.01
CA LYS A 342 -9.47 -7.34 -12.16
C LYS A 342 -10.60 -7.01 -11.17
N VAL A 343 -10.27 -6.71 -9.91
CA VAL A 343 -11.23 -6.31 -8.89
C VAL A 343 -11.96 -5.04 -9.33
N PHE A 344 -11.21 -4.00 -9.70
CA PHE A 344 -11.78 -2.72 -10.13
C PHE A 344 -12.79 -2.88 -11.27
N PHE A 345 -12.43 -3.58 -12.35
CA PHE A 345 -13.34 -3.78 -13.50
C PHE A 345 -14.53 -4.70 -13.18
N SER A 346 -14.46 -5.53 -12.14
CA SER A 346 -15.57 -6.36 -11.69
C SER A 346 -16.59 -5.61 -10.81
N GLU A 347 -16.17 -4.53 -10.15
CA GLU A 347 -17.01 -3.78 -9.20
C GLU A 347 -17.68 -2.55 -9.82
N ILE A 348 -17.11 -1.99 -10.89
CA ILE A 348 -17.66 -0.80 -11.53
C ILE A 348 -18.77 -1.12 -12.55
N PRO A 349 -19.68 -0.18 -12.84
CA PRO A 349 -20.66 -0.35 -13.90
C PRO A 349 -19.99 -0.63 -15.26
N PRO A 350 -20.50 -1.56 -16.10
CA PRO A 350 -19.82 -2.00 -17.34
C PRO A 350 -19.47 -0.89 -18.34
N LYS A 351 -20.17 0.24 -18.31
CA LYS A 351 -19.93 1.38 -19.21
C LYS A 351 -19.04 2.46 -18.59
N ALA A 352 -18.71 2.38 -17.30
CA ALA A 352 -18.05 3.47 -16.57
C ALA A 352 -16.67 3.84 -17.16
N MET A 353 -15.91 2.86 -17.64
CA MET A 353 -14.56 3.05 -18.20
C MET A 353 -14.51 3.05 -19.74
N GLY A 354 -15.65 2.95 -20.42
CA GLY A 354 -15.71 2.77 -21.86
C GLY A 354 -15.30 1.37 -22.34
N LYS A 355 -15.72 1.03 -23.56
CA LYS A 355 -15.60 -0.33 -24.12
C LYS A 355 -14.15 -0.78 -24.34
N TRP A 356 -13.26 0.14 -24.71
CA TRP A 356 -11.88 -0.21 -25.02
C TRP A 356 -11.07 -0.54 -23.76
N ILE A 357 -11.17 0.29 -22.71
CA ILE A 357 -10.40 0.07 -21.47
C ILE A 357 -10.89 -1.17 -20.73
N ALA A 358 -12.21 -1.38 -20.67
CA ALA A 358 -12.82 -2.53 -19.99
C ALA A 358 -12.72 -3.85 -20.79
N LYS A 359 -12.05 -3.86 -21.96
CA LYS A 359 -11.90 -5.06 -22.77
C LYS A 359 -11.03 -6.10 -22.04
N THR A 360 -11.58 -7.29 -21.86
CA THR A 360 -10.88 -8.44 -21.29
C THR A 360 -10.40 -9.42 -22.36
N ASP A 361 -9.36 -10.18 -22.06
CA ASP A 361 -8.93 -11.34 -22.86
C ASP A 361 -9.69 -12.63 -22.48
N ASN A 362 -9.30 -13.76 -23.10
CA ASN A 362 -9.88 -15.08 -22.83
C ASN A 362 -9.67 -15.56 -21.38
N ASN A 363 -8.72 -14.97 -20.65
CA ASN A 363 -8.46 -15.27 -19.24
C ASN A 363 -9.23 -14.32 -18.29
N GLY A 364 -10.03 -13.40 -18.84
CA GLY A 364 -10.76 -12.38 -18.08
C GLY A 364 -9.87 -11.25 -17.56
N MET A 365 -8.68 -11.07 -18.13
CA MET A 365 -7.74 -10.01 -17.73
C MET A 365 -8.00 -8.73 -18.55
N PRO A 366 -8.11 -7.54 -17.92
CA PRO A 366 -8.38 -6.28 -18.60
C PRO A 366 -7.13 -5.74 -19.33
N VAL A 367 -6.81 -6.34 -20.47
CA VAL A 367 -5.52 -6.18 -21.19
C VAL A 367 -5.16 -4.74 -21.53
N ASN A 368 -6.15 -3.93 -21.90
CA ASN A 368 -5.94 -2.52 -22.25
C ASN A 368 -5.73 -1.66 -21.01
N ALA A 369 -6.42 -1.95 -19.92
CA ALA A 369 -6.17 -1.30 -18.64
C ALA A 369 -4.77 -1.63 -18.11
N LEU A 370 -4.34 -2.91 -18.23
CA LEU A 370 -2.97 -3.33 -17.88
C LEU A 370 -1.90 -2.58 -18.69
N PHE A 371 -2.19 -2.26 -19.95
CA PHE A 371 -1.31 -1.43 -20.77
C PHE A 371 -1.28 0.03 -20.30
N ILE A 372 -2.45 0.64 -20.08
CA ILE A 372 -2.55 2.03 -19.61
C ILE A 372 -1.85 2.21 -18.26
N GLN A 373 -2.07 1.30 -17.30
CA GLN A 373 -1.37 1.39 -16.02
C GLN A 373 0.16 1.30 -16.18
N ALA A 374 0.66 0.49 -17.11
CA ALA A 374 2.11 0.40 -17.37
C ALA A 374 2.67 1.69 -17.94
N VAL A 375 1.93 2.36 -18.82
CA VAL A 375 2.29 3.71 -19.29
C VAL A 375 2.30 4.71 -18.14
N ILE A 376 1.26 4.73 -17.30
CA ILE A 376 1.16 5.68 -16.17
C ILE A 376 2.28 5.44 -15.16
N VAL A 377 2.53 4.19 -14.75
CA VAL A 377 3.63 3.84 -13.84
C VAL A 377 4.98 4.25 -14.44
N SER A 378 5.16 4.10 -15.76
CA SER A 378 6.38 4.57 -16.43
C SER A 378 6.55 6.08 -16.31
N ILE A 379 5.48 6.86 -16.50
CA ILE A 379 5.50 8.32 -16.33
C ILE A 379 5.83 8.69 -14.88
N ILE A 380 5.22 8.02 -13.90
CA ILE A 380 5.50 8.24 -12.47
C ILE A 380 6.98 8.00 -12.18
N LEU A 381 7.53 6.85 -12.61
CA LEU A 381 8.94 6.51 -12.42
C LEU A 381 9.87 7.52 -13.09
N MET A 382 9.57 7.96 -14.31
CA MET A 382 10.36 8.98 -15.01
C MET A 382 10.35 10.33 -14.29
N ILE A 383 9.18 10.78 -13.80
CA ILE A 383 9.07 12.03 -13.02
C ILE A 383 9.92 11.93 -11.76
N VAL A 384 9.80 10.83 -11.01
CA VAL A 384 10.55 10.65 -9.76
C VAL A 384 12.05 10.57 -10.06
N GLY A 385 12.47 9.82 -11.07
CA GLY A 385 13.87 9.70 -11.46
C GLY A 385 14.48 11.06 -11.82
N ALA A 386 13.76 11.85 -12.63
CA ALA A 386 14.20 13.17 -13.05
C ALA A 386 14.18 14.23 -11.93
N THR A 387 13.42 14.00 -10.86
CA THR A 387 13.27 14.93 -9.73
C THR A 387 13.96 14.48 -8.46
N THR A 388 14.58 13.29 -8.45
CA THR A 388 15.36 12.82 -7.30
C THR A 388 16.67 13.58 -7.25
N THR A 389 16.91 14.22 -6.11
CA THR A 389 18.18 14.85 -5.73
C THR A 389 18.44 14.51 -4.28
N GLY A 390 19.70 14.33 -3.90
CA GLY A 390 20.04 13.97 -2.53
C GLY A 390 21.50 13.59 -2.41
N THR A 391 21.86 13.19 -1.20
CA THR A 391 23.23 12.88 -0.81
C THR A 391 23.74 11.59 -1.47
N LEU A 392 25.02 11.55 -1.81
CA LEU A 392 25.70 10.35 -2.28
C LEU A 392 25.49 9.20 -1.28
N GLY A 393 25.24 8.00 -1.80
CA GLY A 393 24.91 6.84 -0.97
C GLY A 393 23.45 6.75 -0.51
N GLN A 394 22.62 7.78 -0.74
CA GLN A 394 21.20 7.82 -0.34
C GLN A 394 20.23 8.13 -1.47
N GLY A 395 20.70 8.31 -2.70
CA GLY A 395 19.87 8.67 -3.85
C GLY A 395 18.70 7.71 -4.09
N SER A 396 18.95 6.40 -4.02
CA SER A 396 17.90 5.39 -4.15
C SER A 396 16.92 5.35 -2.98
N SER A 397 17.34 5.72 -1.76
CA SER A 397 16.44 5.89 -0.61
C SER A 397 15.49 7.05 -0.84
N VAL A 398 16.02 8.23 -1.20
CA VAL A 398 15.20 9.42 -1.50
C VAL A 398 14.19 9.13 -2.61
N PHE A 399 14.63 8.42 -3.66
CA PHE A 399 13.75 7.94 -4.72
C PHE A 399 12.58 7.11 -4.19
N LEU A 400 12.88 6.09 -3.37
CA LEU A 400 11.87 5.19 -2.80
C LEU A 400 10.96 5.91 -1.79
N GLU A 401 11.50 6.82 -0.98
CA GLU A 401 10.77 7.60 0.02
C GLU A 401 9.75 8.52 -0.62
N LYS A 402 10.12 9.23 -1.70
CA LYS A 402 9.20 10.11 -2.44
C LYS A 402 7.99 9.35 -2.96
N ILE A 403 8.22 8.18 -3.58
CA ILE A 403 7.12 7.35 -4.12
C ILE A 403 6.33 6.69 -2.99
N MET A 404 7.01 6.23 -1.94
CA MET A 404 6.34 5.61 -0.80
C MET A 404 5.45 6.62 -0.09
N GLN A 405 5.89 7.86 0.11
CA GLN A 405 5.08 8.94 0.66
C GLN A 405 3.82 9.19 -0.18
N ALA A 406 3.96 9.24 -1.51
CA ALA A 406 2.81 9.36 -2.42
C ALA A 406 1.86 8.15 -2.28
N THR A 407 2.42 6.95 -2.21
CA THR A 407 1.67 5.69 -2.09
C THR A 407 0.88 5.62 -0.79
N THR A 408 1.55 5.83 0.34
CA THR A 408 0.96 5.70 1.68
C THR A 408 -0.10 6.77 1.90
N SER A 409 0.16 8.01 1.46
CA SER A 409 -0.79 9.11 1.58
C SER A 409 -2.02 8.90 0.71
N THR A 410 -1.86 8.49 -0.56
CA THR A 410 -3.01 8.27 -1.45
C THR A 410 -3.82 7.01 -1.09
N ALA A 411 -3.18 5.99 -0.51
CA ALA A 411 -3.88 4.79 -0.03
C ALA A 411 -4.91 5.09 1.06
N ILE A 412 -4.79 6.21 1.79
CA ILE A 412 -5.76 6.64 2.79
C ILE A 412 -7.13 6.97 2.19
N ILE A 413 -7.18 7.45 0.94
CA ILE A 413 -8.41 7.96 0.33
C ILE A 413 -9.48 6.88 0.25
N GLN A 414 -9.12 5.68 -0.23
CA GLN A 414 -10.04 4.55 -0.28
C GLN A 414 -10.53 4.13 1.12
N MET A 415 -9.68 4.25 2.14
CA MET A 415 -10.05 3.94 3.52
C MET A 415 -11.03 4.96 4.08
N LEU A 416 -10.86 6.25 3.77
CA LEU A 416 -11.83 7.29 4.11
C LEU A 416 -13.22 6.96 3.56
N TYR A 417 -13.32 6.55 2.29
CA TYR A 417 -14.61 6.13 1.70
C TYR A 417 -15.22 4.95 2.46
N LEU A 418 -14.43 3.93 2.77
CA LEU A 418 -14.94 2.74 3.46
C LEU A 418 -15.44 3.08 4.87
N PHE A 419 -14.66 3.80 5.67
CA PHE A 419 -15.02 4.17 7.03
C PHE A 419 -16.24 5.11 7.06
N VAL A 420 -16.29 6.12 6.18
CA VAL A 420 -17.44 7.03 6.06
C VAL A 420 -18.69 6.25 5.61
N GLY A 421 -18.54 5.32 4.66
CA GLY A 421 -19.61 4.41 4.24
C GLY A 421 -20.14 3.57 5.40
N TYR A 422 -19.25 2.97 6.19
CA TYR A 422 -19.63 2.19 7.37
C TYR A 422 -20.35 3.04 8.41
N ILE A 423 -19.85 4.24 8.73
CA ILE A 423 -20.52 5.18 9.66
C ILE A 423 -21.92 5.51 9.17
N LYS A 424 -22.07 5.85 7.88
CA LYS A 424 -23.37 6.15 7.28
C LYS A 424 -24.32 4.96 7.40
N MET A 425 -23.86 3.72 7.12
CA MET A 425 -24.65 2.51 7.28
C MET A 425 -25.11 2.34 8.74
N ARG A 426 -24.21 2.53 9.71
CA ARG A 426 -24.54 2.42 11.15
C ARG A 426 -25.50 3.49 11.63
N ILE A 427 -25.56 4.66 10.99
CA ILE A 427 -26.50 5.74 11.32
C ILE A 427 -27.86 5.53 10.64
N LYS A 428 -27.86 5.27 9.32
CA LYS A 428 -29.06 5.32 8.47
C LYS A 428 -29.68 3.97 8.16
N ASP A 429 -28.86 2.92 8.08
CA ASP A 429 -29.24 1.60 7.58
C ASP A 429 -28.93 0.49 8.60
N ASN A 430 -29.07 0.80 9.90
CA ASN A 430 -28.67 -0.09 10.99
C ASN A 430 -29.61 -1.30 11.19
N ASP A 431 -30.72 -1.34 10.48
CA ASP A 431 -31.70 -2.43 10.45
C ASP A 431 -31.37 -3.49 9.37
N VAL A 432 -30.41 -3.20 8.47
CA VAL A 432 -30.01 -4.14 7.41
C VAL A 432 -29.53 -5.46 8.01
N GLU A 433 -30.07 -6.56 7.47
CA GLU A 433 -29.71 -7.92 7.88
C GLU A 433 -28.24 -8.24 7.60
N ARG A 434 -27.54 -8.64 8.66
CA ARG A 434 -26.12 -9.00 8.68
C ARG A 434 -25.92 -10.24 9.56
N ASP A 435 -25.06 -11.17 9.13
CA ASP A 435 -24.74 -12.37 9.92
C ASP A 435 -23.83 -12.05 11.13
N TYR A 436 -23.15 -10.90 11.10
CA TYR A 436 -22.31 -10.38 12.16
C TYR A 436 -22.52 -8.87 12.31
N ILE A 437 -22.60 -8.39 13.55
CA ILE A 437 -22.76 -6.96 13.88
C ILE A 437 -21.72 -6.62 14.96
N TRP A 438 -20.80 -5.70 14.66
CA TRP A 438 -19.82 -5.22 15.64
C TRP A 438 -20.52 -4.41 16.73
N LEU A 439 -20.24 -4.78 17.99
CA LEU A 439 -20.83 -4.23 19.21
C LEU A 439 -22.33 -3.92 19.04
N LYS A 440 -23.13 -4.96 18.80
CA LYS A 440 -24.56 -4.87 18.43
C LYS A 440 -25.36 -3.88 19.28
N ASN A 441 -25.11 -3.83 20.60
CA ASN A 441 -25.84 -2.98 21.54
C ASN A 441 -25.20 -1.59 21.77
N HIS A 442 -24.00 -1.33 21.21
CA HIS A 442 -23.25 -0.09 21.45
C HIS A 442 -22.99 0.67 20.15
N ARG A 443 -24.07 0.98 19.43
CA ARG A 443 -24.00 1.70 18.15
C ARG A 443 -23.19 2.99 18.22
N ASN A 444 -23.40 3.79 19.26
CA ASN A 444 -22.74 5.09 19.39
C ASN A 444 -21.23 4.94 19.64
N ILE A 445 -20.80 3.89 20.35
CA ILE A 445 -19.38 3.58 20.56
C ILE A 445 -18.71 3.20 19.23
N VAL A 446 -19.37 2.37 18.43
CA VAL A 446 -18.88 1.97 17.10
C VAL A 446 -18.72 3.18 16.18
N ILE A 447 -19.72 4.06 16.17
CA ILE A 447 -19.66 5.31 15.39
C ILE A 447 -18.52 6.19 15.91
N ALA A 448 -18.37 6.36 17.22
CA ALA A 448 -17.30 7.16 17.81
C ALA A 448 -15.90 6.64 17.41
N ILE A 449 -15.63 5.35 17.58
CA ILE A 449 -14.35 4.73 17.19
C ILE A 449 -14.08 4.91 15.69
N SER A 450 -15.09 4.67 14.86
CA SER A 450 -14.97 4.83 13.40
C SER A 450 -14.71 6.29 13.02
N SER A 451 -15.39 7.24 13.66
CA SER A 451 -15.20 8.68 13.42
C SER A 451 -13.82 9.17 13.84
N VAL A 452 -13.30 8.71 14.99
CA VAL A 452 -11.93 8.99 15.42
C VAL A 452 -10.93 8.48 14.38
N THR A 453 -11.17 7.29 13.82
CA THR A 453 -10.32 6.74 12.75
C THR A 453 -10.38 7.60 11.49
N VAL A 454 -11.56 8.08 11.09
CA VAL A 454 -11.70 9.01 9.95
C VAL A 454 -10.93 10.31 10.17
N ILE A 455 -10.98 10.88 11.38
CA ILE A 455 -10.24 12.10 11.72
C ILE A 455 -8.74 11.84 11.62
N LEU A 456 -8.25 10.73 12.18
CA LEU A 456 -6.84 10.36 12.10
C LEU A 456 -6.36 10.13 10.66
N LEU A 457 -7.16 9.44 9.85
CA LEU A 457 -6.91 9.26 8.42
C LEU A 457 -6.87 10.62 7.69
N GLY A 458 -7.80 11.53 8.00
CA GLY A 458 -7.83 12.88 7.42
C GLY A 458 -6.59 13.70 7.78
N VAL A 459 -6.16 13.67 9.05
CA VAL A 459 -4.91 14.28 9.51
C VAL A 459 -3.73 13.67 8.77
N ALA A 460 -3.56 12.35 8.80
CA ALA A 460 -2.47 11.67 8.11
C ALA A 460 -2.42 12.00 6.61
N PHE A 461 -3.57 12.09 5.95
CA PHE A 461 -3.65 12.52 4.54
C PHE A 461 -3.18 13.96 4.34
N ILE A 462 -3.65 14.92 5.13
CA ILE A 462 -3.27 16.34 4.99
C ILE A 462 -1.77 16.51 5.18
N PHE A 463 -1.23 16.03 6.30
CA PHE A 463 0.18 16.18 6.61
C PHE A 463 1.07 15.34 5.69
N GLY A 464 0.60 14.16 5.27
CA GLY A 464 1.35 13.29 4.35
C GLY A 464 1.45 13.80 2.92
N THR A 465 0.52 14.66 2.49
CA THR A 465 0.50 15.20 1.12
C THR A 465 1.12 16.59 0.98
N ILE A 466 1.32 17.30 2.09
CA ILE A 466 1.83 18.67 2.11
C ILE A 466 3.20 18.70 2.80
N PRO A 467 4.28 19.16 2.14
CA PRO A 467 5.59 19.32 2.78
C PRO A 467 5.54 20.26 3.98
N SER A 468 6.40 20.01 4.97
CA SER A 468 6.47 20.82 6.18
C SER A 468 6.91 22.26 5.90
N PRO A 469 6.51 23.23 6.75
CA PRO A 469 7.01 24.59 6.67
C PRO A 469 8.54 24.68 6.65
N GLU A 470 9.25 23.81 7.39
CA GLU A 470 10.72 23.77 7.37
C GLU A 470 11.25 23.29 6.02
N LYS A 471 10.66 22.26 5.40
CA LYS A 471 11.04 21.85 4.03
C LYS A 471 10.86 22.98 3.01
N TRP A 472 9.78 23.75 3.11
CA TRP A 472 9.57 24.92 2.23
C TRP A 472 10.62 26.01 2.41
N LYS A 473 11.14 26.20 3.64
CA LYS A 473 12.20 27.19 3.93
C LYS A 473 13.57 26.71 3.44
N THR A 474 13.89 25.43 3.68
CA THR A 474 15.21 24.86 3.40
C THR A 474 15.41 24.60 1.91
N ASP A 475 14.41 24.03 1.23
CA ASP A 475 14.48 23.74 -0.20
C ASP A 475 13.09 23.88 -0.85
N TRP A 476 12.76 25.12 -1.21
CA TRP A 476 11.48 25.47 -1.80
C TRP A 476 11.18 24.70 -3.10
N LEU A 477 12.20 24.45 -3.94
CA LEU A 477 11.99 23.79 -5.22
C LEU A 477 11.64 22.31 -5.02
N ASN A 478 12.38 21.60 -4.16
CA ASN A 478 12.06 20.20 -3.85
C ASN A 478 10.73 20.06 -3.11
N ALA A 479 10.42 20.97 -2.18
CA ALA A 479 9.11 21.02 -1.53
C ALA A 479 7.97 21.23 -2.56
N LEU A 480 8.14 22.15 -3.52
CA LEU A 480 7.15 22.36 -4.57
C LEU A 480 6.97 21.11 -5.44
N ILE A 481 8.06 20.46 -5.83
CA ILE A 481 8.03 19.21 -6.60
C ILE A 481 7.26 18.13 -5.82
N ASP A 482 7.56 17.93 -4.54
CA ASP A 482 6.89 16.94 -3.69
C ASP A 482 5.40 17.24 -3.54
N PHE A 483 5.05 18.51 -3.31
CA PHE A 483 3.66 18.94 -3.22
C PHE A 483 2.89 18.70 -4.53
N LEU A 484 3.46 19.07 -5.69
CA LEU A 484 2.84 18.85 -6.99
C LEU A 484 2.73 17.36 -7.33
N PHE A 485 3.76 16.57 -7.00
CA PHE A 485 3.76 15.14 -7.26
C PHE A 485 2.72 14.41 -6.40
N ILE A 486 2.66 14.71 -5.10
CA ILE A 486 1.79 14.01 -4.15
C ILE A 486 0.38 14.60 -4.16
N PHE A 487 0.22 15.85 -3.73
CA PHE A 487 -1.08 16.50 -3.63
C PHE A 487 -1.64 16.84 -5.01
N GLY A 488 -0.82 17.42 -5.89
CA GLY A 488 -1.22 17.70 -7.27
C GLY A 488 -1.58 16.44 -8.05
N GLY A 489 -0.78 15.37 -7.91
CA GLY A 489 -1.06 14.05 -8.47
C GLY A 489 -2.38 13.46 -7.96
N PHE A 490 -2.63 13.54 -6.65
CA PHE A 490 -3.92 13.15 -6.05
C PHE A 490 -5.10 13.88 -6.69
N ILE A 491 -5.05 15.23 -6.75
CA ILE A 491 -6.13 16.04 -7.33
C ILE A 491 -6.35 15.66 -8.80
N PHE A 492 -5.27 15.52 -9.57
CA PHE A 492 -5.33 15.13 -10.97
C PHE A 492 -6.03 13.77 -11.15
N PHE A 493 -5.60 12.73 -10.42
CA PHE A 493 -6.16 11.39 -10.57
C PHE A 493 -7.61 11.29 -10.07
N MET A 494 -7.96 11.96 -8.98
CA MET A 494 -9.34 11.97 -8.51
C MET A 494 -10.27 12.75 -9.45
N ALA A 495 -9.83 13.91 -9.94
CA ALA A 495 -10.56 14.68 -10.94
C ALA A 495 -10.79 13.85 -12.20
N PHE A 496 -9.79 13.09 -12.65
CA PHE A 496 -9.93 12.19 -13.80
C PHE A 496 -11.03 11.14 -13.57
N GLY A 497 -11.11 10.54 -12.38
CA GLY A 497 -12.18 9.61 -12.02
C GLY A 497 -13.57 10.24 -12.07
N TYR A 498 -13.74 11.44 -11.50
CA TYR A 498 -15.00 12.18 -11.58
C TYR A 498 -15.39 12.55 -13.01
N ILE A 499 -14.42 12.96 -13.83
CA ILE A 499 -14.64 13.29 -15.24
C ILE A 499 -15.10 12.05 -16.01
N ILE A 500 -14.43 10.91 -15.83
CA ILE A 500 -14.82 9.64 -16.48
C ILE A 500 -16.25 9.25 -16.11
N TRP A 501 -16.59 9.31 -14.81
CA TRP A 501 -17.95 9.03 -14.34
C TRP A 501 -18.98 9.97 -14.98
N TRP A 502 -18.68 11.27 -15.02
CA TRP A 502 -19.56 12.26 -15.62
C TRP A 502 -19.79 12.03 -17.12
N ILE A 503 -18.72 11.78 -17.89
CA ILE A 503 -18.79 11.55 -19.34
C ILE A 503 -19.57 10.28 -19.67
N ASN A 504 -19.30 9.18 -18.96
CA ASN A 504 -19.78 7.85 -19.34
C ASN A 504 -21.10 7.45 -18.69
N ILE A 505 -21.46 8.05 -17.55
CA ILE A 505 -22.67 7.68 -16.78
C ILE A 505 -23.63 8.87 -16.69
N GLU A 506 -23.24 9.99 -16.09
CA GLU A 506 -24.18 11.08 -15.79
C GLU A 506 -24.66 11.82 -17.05
N ARG A 507 -23.75 12.14 -17.99
CA ARG A 507 -24.09 12.88 -19.20
C ARG A 507 -25.05 12.09 -20.12
N PRO A 508 -24.87 10.78 -20.38
CA PRO A 508 -25.84 9.99 -21.11
C PRO A 508 -27.20 9.89 -20.42
N LEU A 509 -27.23 9.67 -19.09
CA LEU A 509 -28.49 9.62 -18.33
C LEU A 509 -29.26 10.94 -18.40
N LYS A 510 -28.56 12.08 -18.32
CA LYS A 510 -29.18 13.40 -18.49
C LYS A 510 -29.78 13.60 -19.89
N LYS A 511 -29.14 13.06 -20.94
CA LYS A 511 -29.68 13.13 -22.31
C LYS A 511 -30.95 12.30 -22.46
N ILE A 512 -30.95 11.07 -21.92
CA ILE A 512 -32.12 10.17 -21.95
C ILE A 512 -33.30 10.78 -21.19
N ASN A 513 -33.07 11.28 -19.96
CA ASN A 513 -34.13 11.91 -19.19
C ASN A 513 -34.66 13.17 -19.87
N LYS A 514 -33.82 13.91 -20.62
CA LYS A 514 -34.27 15.08 -21.39
C LYS A 514 -35.13 14.66 -22.59
N SER A 515 -34.78 13.59 -23.30
CA SER A 515 -35.61 13.07 -24.41
C SER A 515 -36.94 12.50 -23.92
N GLU A 516 -36.95 11.75 -22.81
CA GLU A 516 -38.20 11.21 -22.24
C GLU A 516 -39.13 12.33 -21.76
N ASN A 517 -38.59 13.37 -21.10
CA ASN A 517 -39.39 14.53 -20.70
C ASN A 517 -39.93 15.33 -21.89
N LEU A 518 -39.22 15.35 -23.02
CA LEU A 518 -39.71 15.95 -24.26
C LEU A 518 -40.85 15.12 -24.86
N GLU A 519 -40.70 13.80 -24.96
CA GLU A 519 -41.76 12.90 -25.45
C GLU A 519 -43.04 12.96 -24.60
N VAL A 520 -42.92 13.00 -23.26
CA VAL A 520 -44.06 13.13 -22.35
C VAL A 520 -44.78 14.47 -22.54
N LYS A 521 -44.04 15.57 -22.75
CA LYS A 521 -44.64 16.87 -23.07
C LYS A 521 -45.34 16.86 -24.43
N THR A 522 -44.74 16.28 -25.45
CA THR A 522 -45.37 16.18 -26.79
C THR A 522 -46.65 15.35 -26.75
N LYS A 523 -46.67 14.23 -26.02
CA LYS A 523 -47.88 13.40 -25.84
C LYS A 523 -49.00 14.12 -25.06
N LYS A 524 -48.67 15.01 -24.14
CA LYS A 524 -49.67 15.86 -23.46
C LYS A 524 -50.27 16.91 -24.38
N VAL A 525 -49.43 17.59 -25.18
CA VAL A 525 -49.90 18.60 -26.15
C VAL A 525 -50.78 17.98 -27.24
N VAL A 526 -50.50 16.75 -27.67
CA VAL A 526 -51.37 16.05 -28.64
C VAL A 526 -52.72 15.68 -28.02
N LYS A 527 -52.76 15.29 -26.74
CA LYS A 527 -54.00 14.96 -26.01
C LYS A 527 -54.86 16.17 -25.61
N GLU A 528 -54.30 17.38 -25.54
CA GLU A 528 -55.05 18.61 -25.27
C GLU A 528 -55.62 19.24 -26.55
N ASN A 529 -55.20 18.76 -27.73
CA ASN A 529 -55.65 19.21 -29.05
C ASN A 529 -56.60 18.21 -29.74
N GLU A 530 -56.95 17.10 -29.07
CA GLU A 530 -58.06 16.19 -29.40
C GLU A 530 -59.22 16.44 -28.43
#